data_AF-A0A4R7LEJ2-F1
#
_entry.id   AF-A0A4R7LEJ2-F1
#
_cell.length_a   1.000
_cell.length_b   1.000
_cell.length_c   1.000
_cell.angle_alpha   90.00
_cell.angle_beta   90.00
_cell.angle_gamma   90.00
#
_symmetry.space_group_name_H-M   'P 1'
#
loop_
_entity.id
_entity.type
_entity.pdbx_description
1 polymer ?
#
loop_
_entity_poly.entity_id
_entity_poly.type
_entity_poly.pdbx_seq_one_letter_code
_entity_poly.pdbx_strand_id
1 'polypeptide(L)'
;MTKTGVCITSAMRQLCVGQVVGPLGVVFLAASGAQAGAWEEFEALCLLPMENVALDQPTSLEPYQNFKNDGDTYTTYQLGSAKLAISDGRSSAPKWCWINVGPQDAPSFSQSSQSWGESVQADGRYELIEDRVLGFVLHSTVWREPKLEVSLSMRGKGSNFIMCVEETDLES
;
A
#
# COMPACT_ATOMS: atom_id res chain seq x y z
N MET A 1 -45.68 23.77 10.44
CA MET A 1 -45.14 22.45 10.04
C MET A 1 -43.77 22.30 10.67
N THR A 2 -43.69 21.50 11.72
CA THR A 2 -42.50 21.22 12.51
C THR A 2 -41.63 20.19 11.80
N LYS A 3 -40.39 20.55 11.45
CA LYS A 3 -39.36 19.60 11.00
C LYS A 3 -38.36 19.41 12.13
N THR A 4 -38.41 18.24 12.76
CA THR A 4 -37.40 17.71 13.64
C THR A 4 -36.19 17.26 12.80
N GLY A 5 -35.08 17.98 12.93
CA GLY A 5 -33.77 17.51 12.47
C GLY A 5 -33.09 16.71 13.57
N VAL A 6 -32.80 15.44 13.33
CA VAL A 6 -32.00 14.59 14.22
C VAL A 6 -30.53 14.82 13.88
N CYS A 7 -29.74 15.30 14.84
CA CYS A 7 -28.29 15.34 14.73
C CYS A 7 -27.73 14.06 15.34
N ILE A 8 -27.18 13.18 14.49
CA ILE A 8 -26.35 12.06 14.96
C ILE A 8 -24.94 12.61 15.11
N THR A 9 -24.50 12.81 16.35
CA THR A 9 -23.10 13.07 16.68
C THR A 9 -22.34 11.74 16.68
N SER A 10 -21.60 11.46 15.61
CA SER A 10 -20.49 10.51 15.67
C SER A 10 -19.19 11.29 15.49
N ALA A 11 -18.23 11.02 16.38
CA ALA A 11 -16.93 11.64 16.40
C ALA A 11 -16.16 11.37 15.10
N MET A 12 -15.36 12.37 14.71
CA MET A 12 -14.45 12.43 13.55
C MET A 12 -15.10 12.67 12.18
N ARG A 13 -14.69 13.82 11.61
CA ARG A 13 -14.93 14.37 10.26
C ARG A 13 -16.16 15.27 10.12
N GLN A 14 -15.91 16.56 10.31
CA GLN A 14 -16.71 17.65 9.76
C GLN A 14 -16.69 17.54 8.22
N LEU A 15 -17.73 16.93 7.65
CA LEU A 15 -18.04 17.03 6.22
C LEU A 15 -18.88 18.30 6.00
N CYS A 16 -18.23 19.37 5.55
CA CYS A 16 -18.94 20.51 4.99
C CYS A 16 -19.36 20.17 3.56
N VAL A 17 -20.59 19.67 3.37
CA VAL A 17 -21.19 19.51 2.05
C VAL A 17 -21.87 20.83 1.67
N GLY A 18 -21.17 21.67 0.91
CA GLY A 18 -21.79 22.78 0.20
C GLY A 18 -22.48 22.25 -1.06
N GLN A 19 -23.82 22.16 -1.05
CA GLN A 19 -24.57 21.94 -2.28
C GLN A 19 -24.55 23.22 -3.12
N VAL A 20 -23.80 23.21 -4.23
CA VAL A 20 -23.93 24.22 -5.30
C VAL A 20 -24.65 23.56 -6.46
N VAL A 21 -25.91 23.94 -6.65
CA VAL A 21 -26.72 23.56 -7.81
C VAL A 21 -26.39 24.52 -8.94
N GLY A 22 -25.69 24.06 -9.97
CA GLY A 22 -25.41 24.83 -11.18
C GLY A 22 -24.87 23.93 -12.29
N PRO A 23 -25.39 24.00 -13.53
CA PRO A 23 -24.97 23.13 -14.62
C PRO A 23 -23.71 23.70 -15.27
N LEU A 24 -22.76 22.81 -15.63
CA LEU A 24 -21.52 23.09 -16.36
C LEU A 24 -20.42 23.81 -15.56
N GLY A 25 -19.77 23.05 -14.69
CA GLY A 25 -18.47 23.40 -14.13
C GLY A 25 -17.82 22.18 -13.53
N VAL A 26 -16.82 21.62 -14.21
CA VAL A 26 -15.98 20.53 -13.69
C VAL A 26 -15.29 21.05 -12.44
N VAL A 27 -15.74 20.62 -11.27
CA VAL A 27 -15.04 20.89 -10.01
C VAL A 27 -13.87 19.91 -9.96
N PHE A 28 -12.67 20.40 -10.28
CA PHE A 28 -11.44 19.76 -9.85
C PHE A 28 -11.44 19.77 -8.31
N LEU A 29 -11.79 18.63 -7.72
CA LEU A 29 -11.51 18.34 -6.33
C LEU A 29 -9.98 18.32 -6.21
N ALA A 30 -9.40 19.47 -5.87
CA ALA A 30 -8.05 19.55 -5.35
C ALA A 30 -8.06 18.76 -4.03
N ALA A 31 -7.72 17.48 -4.12
CA ALA A 31 -7.40 16.68 -2.95
C ALA A 31 -6.27 17.41 -2.22
N SER A 32 -6.59 17.92 -1.04
CA SER A 32 -5.66 18.57 -0.13
C SER A 32 -4.45 17.66 0.04
N GLY A 33 -3.29 18.11 -0.44
CA GLY A 33 -2.02 17.38 -0.42
C GLY A 33 -1.45 17.27 1.00
N ALA A 34 -2.14 16.53 1.87
CA ALA A 34 -1.42 15.82 2.93
C ALA A 34 -0.45 14.88 2.20
N GLN A 35 0.85 14.96 2.53
CA GLN A 35 1.77 13.91 2.11
C GLN A 35 1.15 12.59 2.55
N ALA A 36 0.84 11.73 1.57
CA ALA A 36 0.45 10.37 1.81
C ALA A 36 1.51 9.76 2.76
N GLY A 37 1.06 9.07 3.81
CA GLY A 37 1.98 8.40 4.71
C GLY A 37 2.71 7.27 3.97
N ALA A 38 3.71 6.67 4.62
CA ALA A 38 4.46 5.56 4.04
C ALA A 38 3.55 4.39 3.61
N TRP A 39 2.41 4.21 4.30
CA TRP A 39 1.41 3.21 3.93
C TRP A 39 0.72 3.55 2.61
N GLU A 40 0.16 4.76 2.51
CA GLU A 40 -0.59 5.18 1.32
C GLU A 40 0.29 5.24 0.07
N GLU A 41 1.55 5.65 0.22
CA GLU A 41 2.54 5.61 -0.88
C GLU A 41 2.86 4.17 -1.29
N PHE A 42 3.07 3.26 -0.33
CA PHE A 42 3.31 1.85 -0.64
C PHE A 42 2.09 1.20 -1.32
N GLU A 43 0.89 1.50 -0.84
CA GLU A 43 -0.35 0.99 -1.42
C GLU A 43 -0.52 1.46 -2.87
N ALA A 44 -0.34 2.75 -3.13
CA ALA A 44 -0.52 3.35 -4.45
C ALA A 44 0.56 2.96 -5.46
N LEU A 45 1.83 2.85 -5.02
CA LEU A 45 2.96 2.62 -5.90
C LEU A 45 3.28 1.13 -6.09
N CYS A 46 2.88 0.28 -5.14
CA CYS A 46 3.27 -1.12 -5.13
C CYS A 46 2.10 -2.06 -5.04
N LEU A 47 1.32 -2.02 -3.96
CA LEU A 47 0.30 -3.04 -3.72
C LEU A 47 -0.79 -3.01 -4.81
N LEU A 48 -1.40 -1.85 -5.06
CA LEU A 48 -2.46 -1.73 -6.07
C LEU A 48 -1.94 -2.02 -7.49
N PRO A 49 -0.79 -1.49 -7.95
CA PRO A 49 -0.23 -1.89 -9.24
C PRO A 49 0.09 -3.38 -9.33
N MET A 50 0.61 -3.99 -8.26
CA MET A 50 0.86 -5.43 -8.21
C MET A 50 -0.43 -6.23 -8.32
N GLU A 51 -1.47 -5.91 -7.54
CA GLU A 51 -2.80 -6.54 -7.63
C GLU A 51 -3.36 -6.45 -9.07
N ASN A 52 -3.13 -5.34 -9.77
CA ASN A 52 -3.60 -5.09 -11.13
C ASN A 52 -2.66 -5.57 -12.25
N VAL A 53 -1.56 -6.27 -11.93
CA VAL A 53 -0.55 -6.75 -12.90
C VAL A 53 0.03 -5.59 -13.74
N ALA A 54 0.14 -4.42 -13.12
CA ALA A 54 0.53 -3.16 -13.75
C ALA A 54 1.69 -2.47 -12.99
N LEU A 55 2.46 -3.22 -12.19
CA LEU A 55 3.64 -2.68 -11.54
C LEU A 55 4.70 -2.31 -12.59
N ASP A 56 5.04 -1.03 -12.62
CA ASP A 56 6.10 -0.40 -13.39
C ASP A 56 6.92 0.53 -12.48
N GLN A 57 8.10 0.94 -12.94
CA GLN A 57 8.90 1.93 -12.20
C GLN A 57 8.18 3.29 -12.18
N PRO A 58 7.99 3.93 -11.01
CA PRO A 58 7.32 5.21 -10.92
C PRO A 58 8.11 6.30 -11.64
N THR A 59 7.41 7.10 -12.45
CA THR A 59 7.98 8.25 -13.17
C THR A 59 7.91 9.55 -12.37
N SER A 60 7.11 9.57 -11.30
CA SER A 60 6.94 10.70 -10.39
C SER A 60 8.01 10.79 -9.30
N LEU A 61 8.83 9.74 -9.14
CA LEU A 61 9.86 9.66 -8.11
C LEU A 61 11.25 9.66 -8.73
N GLU A 62 12.13 10.48 -8.17
CA GLU A 62 13.55 10.47 -8.53
C GLU A 62 14.21 9.20 -7.95
N PRO A 63 14.89 8.39 -8.77
CA PRO A 63 15.64 7.23 -8.30
C PRO A 63 16.72 7.63 -7.29
N TYR A 64 16.72 7.01 -6.12
CA TYR A 64 17.79 7.19 -5.14
C TYR A 64 19.03 6.38 -5.56
N GLN A 65 18.86 5.09 -5.82
CA GLN A 65 19.92 4.18 -6.27
C GLN A 65 19.32 3.10 -7.19
N ASN A 66 20.03 2.79 -8.28
CA ASN A 66 19.73 1.68 -9.18
C ASN A 66 20.65 0.51 -8.88
N PHE A 67 20.09 -0.67 -8.62
CA PHE A 67 20.85 -1.88 -8.34
C PHE A 67 20.63 -2.90 -9.47
N LYS A 68 21.71 -3.58 -9.85
CA LYS A 68 21.68 -4.78 -10.69
C LYS A 68 22.32 -5.89 -9.88
N ASN A 69 21.56 -6.91 -9.52
CA ASN A 69 22.04 -8.03 -8.73
C ASN A 69 21.69 -9.32 -9.49
N ASP A 70 22.69 -9.99 -10.06
CA ASP A 70 22.67 -11.37 -10.59
C ASP A 70 21.34 -11.92 -11.19
N GLY A 71 20.62 -11.12 -11.97
CA GLY A 71 19.38 -11.52 -12.65
C GLY A 71 18.15 -10.66 -12.35
N ASP A 72 18.21 -9.85 -11.29
CA ASP A 72 17.16 -8.92 -10.90
C ASP A 72 17.69 -7.47 -10.91
N THR A 73 16.88 -6.56 -11.45
CA THR A 73 17.17 -5.12 -11.46
C THR A 73 16.05 -4.43 -10.74
N TYR A 74 16.38 -3.78 -9.63
CA TYR A 74 15.44 -2.97 -8.88
C TYR A 74 15.97 -1.55 -8.70
N THR A 75 15.03 -0.63 -8.64
CA THR A 75 15.31 0.77 -8.31
C THR A 75 14.82 1.05 -6.91
N THR A 76 15.59 1.83 -6.16
CA THR A 76 15.19 2.30 -4.83
C THR A 76 14.83 3.77 -4.86
N TYR A 77 13.86 4.13 -4.03
CA TYR A 77 13.31 5.48 -3.91
C TYR A 77 13.26 5.89 -2.45
N GLN A 78 13.40 7.19 -2.20
CA GLN A 78 13.25 7.76 -0.86
C GLN A 78 11.86 8.38 -0.72
N LEU A 79 11.07 7.91 0.25
CA LEU A 79 9.73 8.40 0.56
C LEU A 79 9.74 8.99 1.98
N GLY A 80 10.06 10.28 2.10
CA GLY A 80 10.28 10.89 3.41
C GLY A 80 11.39 10.17 4.17
N SER A 81 11.06 9.54 5.29
CA SER A 81 11.93 8.70 6.13
C SER A 81 11.96 7.22 5.71
N ALA A 82 11.09 6.77 4.81
CA ALA A 82 11.01 5.40 4.35
C ALA A 82 11.82 5.18 3.06
N LYS A 83 12.25 3.94 2.84
CA LYS A 83 12.92 3.51 1.62
C LYS A 83 12.04 2.51 0.88
N LEU A 84 11.69 2.82 -0.36
CA LEU A 84 10.97 1.94 -1.29
C LEU A 84 11.97 1.26 -2.22
N ALA A 85 11.68 0.04 -2.64
CA ALA A 85 12.39 -0.65 -3.70
C ALA A 85 11.40 -1.39 -4.59
N ILE A 86 11.57 -1.29 -5.91
CA ILE A 86 10.67 -1.85 -6.91
C ILE A 86 11.50 -2.63 -7.93
N SER A 87 11.17 -3.91 -8.12
CA SER A 87 11.52 -4.68 -9.31
C SER A 87 10.28 -4.83 -10.20
N ASP A 88 10.37 -4.27 -11.41
CA ASP A 88 9.33 -4.32 -12.44
C ASP A 88 9.41 -5.59 -13.31
N GLY A 89 10.17 -6.61 -12.88
CA GLY A 89 10.24 -7.93 -13.54
C GLY A 89 11.10 -7.95 -14.81
N ARG A 90 12.06 -7.02 -14.92
CA ARG A 90 13.02 -7.01 -16.03
C ARG A 90 13.85 -8.29 -16.04
N SER A 91 14.26 -8.71 -17.25
CA SER A 91 15.02 -9.96 -17.46
C SER A 91 14.27 -11.23 -17.05
N SER A 92 12.93 -11.19 -17.09
CA SER A 92 12.05 -12.32 -16.71
C SER A 92 12.14 -12.71 -15.24
N ALA A 93 12.59 -11.80 -14.37
CA ALA A 93 12.50 -11.97 -12.92
C ALA A 93 11.05 -11.75 -12.45
N PRO A 94 10.63 -12.38 -11.33
CA PRO A 94 9.36 -12.06 -10.69
C PRO A 94 9.30 -10.58 -10.28
N LYS A 95 8.13 -9.96 -10.42
CA LYS A 95 7.92 -8.60 -9.91
C LYS A 95 7.84 -8.61 -8.38
N TRP A 96 8.39 -7.59 -7.76
CA TRP A 96 8.23 -7.38 -6.33
C TRP A 96 8.41 -5.91 -5.97
N CYS A 97 7.86 -5.54 -4.82
CA CYS A 97 8.14 -4.26 -4.20
C CYS A 97 8.23 -4.43 -2.68
N TRP A 98 9.17 -3.73 -2.06
CA TRP A 98 9.19 -3.60 -0.61
C TRP A 98 9.37 -2.16 -0.16
N ILE A 99 8.85 -1.86 1.02
CA ILE A 99 9.11 -0.62 1.74
C ILE A 99 9.71 -0.92 3.11
N ASN A 100 10.76 -0.19 3.46
CA ASN A 100 11.39 -0.23 4.78
C ASN A 100 11.10 1.09 5.49
N VAL A 101 10.41 0.98 6.60
CA VAL A 101 9.92 2.11 7.38
C VAL A 101 10.70 2.17 8.69
N GLY A 102 11.25 3.35 8.98
CA GLY A 102 12.01 3.59 10.20
C GLY A 102 11.13 3.63 11.46
N PRO A 103 11.75 3.71 12.65
CA PRO A 103 11.04 3.56 13.93
C PRO A 103 10.00 4.65 14.20
N GLN A 104 10.16 5.81 13.58
CA GLN A 104 9.27 6.96 13.75
C GLN A 104 7.88 6.69 13.15
N ASP A 105 7.83 6.10 11.95
CA ASP A 105 6.59 5.86 11.21
C ASP A 105 6.12 4.40 11.32
N ALA A 106 6.94 3.54 11.91
CA ALA A 106 6.65 2.14 12.16
C ALA A 106 5.28 1.88 12.83
N PRO A 107 4.86 2.60 13.89
CA PRO A 107 3.57 2.34 14.54
C PRO A 107 2.36 2.60 13.63
N SER A 108 2.33 3.75 12.94
CA SER A 108 1.23 4.11 12.03
C SER A 108 1.21 3.22 10.79
N PHE A 109 2.39 2.89 10.27
CA PHE A 109 2.53 1.97 9.15
C PHE A 109 2.06 0.56 9.50
N SER A 110 2.47 0.03 10.66
CA SER A 110 2.05 -1.29 11.14
C SER A 110 0.54 -1.35 11.39
N GLN A 111 -0.04 -0.32 12.00
CA GLN A 111 -1.48 -0.25 12.22
C GLN A 111 -2.25 -0.26 10.89
N SER A 112 -1.85 0.56 9.92
CA SER A 112 -2.54 0.66 8.62
C SER A 112 -2.43 -0.63 7.81
N SER A 113 -1.23 -1.23 7.78
CA SER A 113 -1.02 -2.52 7.09
C SER A 113 -1.77 -3.68 7.75
N GLN A 114 -1.89 -3.72 9.08
CA GLN A 114 -2.72 -4.70 9.77
C GLN A 114 -4.20 -4.51 9.48
N SER A 115 -4.72 -3.27 9.55
CA SER A 115 -6.13 -3.00 9.23
C SER A 115 -6.47 -3.35 7.77
N TRP A 116 -5.56 -3.08 6.83
CA TRP A 116 -5.70 -3.56 5.46
C TRP A 116 -5.73 -5.09 5.40
N GLY A 117 -4.77 -5.76 6.05
CA GLY A 117 -4.66 -7.21 6.10
C GLY A 117 -5.92 -7.89 6.64
N GLU A 118 -6.51 -7.35 7.71
CA GLU A 118 -7.78 -7.82 8.27
C GLU A 118 -8.95 -7.61 7.28
N SER A 119 -9.02 -6.46 6.63
CA SER A 119 -10.07 -6.16 5.65
C SER A 119 -10.02 -7.11 4.46
N VAL A 120 -8.83 -7.35 3.89
CA VAL A 120 -8.70 -8.20 2.69
C VAL A 120 -8.94 -9.68 2.98
N GLN A 121 -8.66 -10.11 4.21
CA GLN A 121 -9.05 -11.43 4.70
C GLN A 121 -10.56 -11.55 4.89
N ALA A 122 -11.21 -10.53 5.48
CA ALA A 122 -12.65 -10.52 5.65
C ALA A 122 -13.40 -10.53 4.30
N ASP A 123 -12.85 -9.86 3.29
CA ASP A 123 -13.35 -9.88 1.92
C ASP A 123 -13.03 -11.18 1.16
N GLY A 124 -12.21 -12.06 1.73
CA GLY A 124 -11.75 -13.30 1.12
C GLY A 124 -10.82 -13.09 -0.08
N ARG A 125 -10.24 -11.90 -0.27
CA ARG A 125 -9.27 -11.59 -1.34
C ARG A 125 -7.88 -12.16 -1.03
N TYR A 126 -7.58 -12.33 0.25
CA TYR A 126 -6.34 -12.91 0.74
C TYR A 126 -6.61 -13.92 1.85
N GLU A 127 -5.76 -14.92 1.96
CA GLU A 127 -5.74 -15.89 3.06
C GLU A 127 -4.48 -15.70 3.92
N LEU A 128 -4.62 -15.92 5.23
CA LEU A 128 -3.50 -15.86 6.17
C LEU A 128 -2.72 -17.17 6.13
N ILE A 129 -1.45 -17.09 5.77
CA ILE A 129 -0.53 -18.21 5.74
C ILE A 129 0.24 -18.33 7.05
N GLU A 130 0.69 -17.18 7.57
CA GLU A 130 1.49 -17.12 8.79
C GLU A 130 1.12 -15.89 9.61
N ASP A 131 0.79 -16.08 10.87
CA ASP A 131 0.66 -15.02 11.87
C ASP A 131 1.98 -14.85 12.63
N ARG A 132 2.46 -13.61 12.76
CA ARG A 132 3.74 -13.29 13.40
C ARG A 132 3.51 -12.28 14.52
N VAL A 133 4.33 -12.37 15.57
CA VAL A 133 4.25 -11.46 16.75
C VAL A 133 4.23 -9.98 16.35
N LEU A 134 4.90 -9.61 15.25
CA LEU A 134 4.93 -8.26 14.69
C LEU A 134 4.82 -8.29 13.16
N GLY A 135 3.85 -9.02 12.62
CA GLY A 135 3.65 -9.09 11.17
C GLY A 135 2.71 -10.20 10.73
N PHE A 136 2.71 -10.46 9.43
CA PHE A 136 1.89 -11.50 8.82
C PHE A 136 2.47 -11.94 7.47
N VAL A 137 1.97 -13.04 6.93
CA VAL A 137 2.10 -13.42 5.52
C VAL A 137 0.71 -13.75 4.99
N LEU A 138 0.31 -13.05 3.93
CA LEU A 138 -0.96 -13.23 3.25
C LEU A 138 -0.73 -13.68 1.80
N HIS A 139 -1.55 -14.60 1.31
CA HIS A 139 -1.58 -15.00 -0.10
C HIS A 139 -2.87 -14.56 -0.76
N SER A 140 -2.78 -14.05 -1.98
CA SER A 140 -3.96 -13.71 -2.78
C SER A 140 -4.74 -14.99 -3.13
N THR A 141 -6.05 -14.96 -2.91
CA THR A 141 -6.98 -16.03 -3.29
C THR A 141 -7.48 -15.88 -4.73
N VAL A 142 -7.35 -14.67 -5.29
CA VAL A 142 -7.75 -14.38 -6.68
C VAL A 142 -6.87 -15.19 -7.62
N TRP A 143 -7.50 -15.95 -8.51
CA TRP A 143 -6.77 -16.72 -9.53
C TRP A 143 -6.11 -15.78 -10.53
N ARG A 144 -4.79 -15.75 -10.49
CA ARG A 144 -3.90 -15.04 -11.42
C ARG A 144 -2.53 -15.73 -11.41
N GLU A 145 -1.82 -15.62 -12.52
CA GLU A 145 -0.45 -16.12 -12.64
C GLU A 145 0.49 -14.94 -12.91
N PRO A 146 1.51 -14.69 -12.07
CA PRO A 146 1.83 -15.38 -10.81
C PRO A 146 0.92 -14.98 -9.62
N LYS A 147 0.82 -15.85 -8.61
CA LYS A 147 0.14 -15.52 -7.34
C LYS A 147 0.88 -14.41 -6.59
N LEU A 148 0.21 -13.82 -5.62
CA LEU A 148 0.68 -12.64 -4.91
C LEU A 148 0.85 -12.97 -3.43
N GLU A 149 2.07 -12.85 -2.92
CA GLU A 149 2.37 -12.90 -1.49
C GLU A 149 2.57 -11.48 -0.97
N VAL A 150 1.95 -11.19 0.17
CA VAL A 150 2.13 -9.93 0.88
C VAL A 150 2.57 -10.24 2.30
N SER A 151 3.76 -9.80 2.68
CA SER A 151 4.33 -10.06 3.99
C SER A 151 4.68 -8.77 4.72
N LEU A 152 4.39 -8.74 6.02
CA LEU A 152 4.84 -7.74 6.96
C LEU A 152 5.80 -8.39 7.95
N SER A 153 6.94 -7.77 8.19
CA SER A 153 7.92 -8.24 9.17
C SER A 153 8.70 -7.10 9.81
N MET A 154 9.26 -7.35 10.99
CA MET A 154 10.20 -6.44 11.63
C MET A 154 11.63 -6.85 11.26
N ARG A 155 12.50 -5.89 10.88
CA ARG A 155 13.90 -6.17 10.54
C ARG A 155 14.86 -5.68 11.62
N GLY A 156 15.76 -6.57 12.05
CA GLY A 156 16.90 -6.26 12.92
C GLY A 156 16.54 -6.14 14.40
N LYS A 157 17.48 -5.62 15.21
CA LYS A 157 17.29 -5.41 16.66
C LYS A 157 16.48 -4.16 17.02
N GLY A 158 15.96 -3.43 16.03
CA GLY A 158 15.37 -2.11 16.25
C GLY A 158 14.32 -1.79 15.19
N SER A 159 13.06 -1.96 15.59
CA SER A 159 11.88 -1.14 15.28
C SER A 159 11.55 -0.75 13.83
N ASN A 160 12.29 -1.22 12.85
CA ASN A 160 11.97 -1.01 11.45
C ASN A 160 11.01 -2.09 10.97
N PHE A 161 9.99 -1.69 10.22
CA PHE A 161 9.11 -2.62 9.53
C PHE A 161 9.48 -2.69 8.06
N ILE A 162 9.39 -3.91 7.52
CA ILE A 162 9.45 -4.16 6.09
C ILE A 162 8.14 -4.81 5.68
N MET A 163 7.49 -4.20 4.69
CA MET A 163 6.38 -4.79 3.97
C MET A 163 6.90 -5.17 2.58
N CYS A 164 6.63 -6.38 2.14
CA CYS A 164 6.94 -6.88 0.81
C CYS A 164 5.65 -7.33 0.13
N VAL A 165 5.53 -7.04 -1.16
CA VAL A 165 4.56 -7.64 -2.07
C VAL A 165 5.34 -8.24 -3.22
N GLU A 166 5.14 -9.52 -3.50
CA GLU A 166 5.90 -10.23 -4.54
C GLU A 166 5.05 -11.24 -5.31
N GLU A 167 5.44 -11.44 -6.57
CA GLU A 167 4.95 -12.52 -7.40
C GLU A 167 5.59 -13.85 -6.97
N THR A 168 4.76 -14.87 -6.75
CA THR A 168 5.21 -16.22 -6.37
C THR A 168 4.88 -17.23 -7.46
N ASP A 169 5.81 -18.15 -7.70
CA ASP A 169 5.67 -19.28 -8.65
C ASP A 169 4.90 -20.48 -8.07
N LEU A 170 4.35 -20.34 -6.86
CA LEU A 170 3.57 -21.38 -6.20
C LEU A 170 2.26 -21.63 -6.97
N GLU A 171 2.30 -22.61 -7.88
CA GLU A 171 1.10 -23.28 -8.39
C GLU A 171 0.35 -23.89 -7.19
N SER A 172 -0.92 -23.52 -7.02
CA SER A 172 -1.82 -24.15 -6.04
C SER A 172 -2.77 -25.12 -6.70
#